data_AF-A0A976E2M3-F1
#
_entry.id   AF-A0A976E2M3-F1
#
_cell.length_a   1.000
_cell.length_b   1.000
_cell.length_c   1.000
_cell.angle_alpha   90.00
_cell.angle_beta   90.00
_cell.angle_gamma   90.00
#
_symmetry.space_group_name_H-M   'P 1'
#
loop_
_entity.id
_entity.type
_entity.pdbx_description
1 polymer ?
#
loop_
_entity_poly.entity_id
_entity_poly.type
_entity_poly.pdbx_seq_one_letter_code
_entity_poly.pdbx_strand_id
1 'polypeptide(L)'
;VSARVHQNWLGKLPKGYIRFRKGVIGTHAFVLLGYDDKGFILQNSWGPNWGFWNKQPGLAHWSYEDWAENILDTWVLRLAPRAPGTLDLRARGTTAPSPARPRRSSILGHVVQTEAHGIVRSGGLSPGLASLRETAVFLANKVEMPGQKTRDGTKYTDIAIFLHDPLLDADEPAQLVKALVEPFKKQKIYPFHIFHGLDAARSFMARMEHEARSATERYQLSGEELTRWLNARAPTAGASILSLISASAVAAAQPGGAVHEVLSCLMSESLAAGQNRRVHVIGLGLGSVIADALAQPDQQNQIPVASLTLVDPVGVAPSRPATVAHIAQVQTNAATLYGYRGSWTSLARSTLSGSASPLPPQHRLPAASIAEAAFNGSLAAAILATITRSRA
;
A
#
# COMPACT_ATOMS: atom_id res chain seq x y z
N VAL A 1 -1.83 11.54 23.72
CA VAL A 1 -1.03 12.76 23.91
C VAL A 1 0.32 12.33 24.44
N SER A 2 1.42 12.95 24.00
CA SER A 2 2.72 12.78 24.66
C SER A 2 3.31 14.11 25.12
N ALA A 3 4.07 14.07 26.21
CA ALA A 3 4.66 15.24 26.84
C ALA A 3 6.01 14.91 27.50
N ARG A 4 6.83 15.94 27.72
CA ARG A 4 7.95 15.88 28.67
C ARG A 4 7.40 15.81 30.09
N VAL A 5 7.95 14.92 30.91
CA VAL A 5 7.55 14.76 32.31
C VAL A 5 8.64 15.31 33.23
N HIS A 6 8.23 15.89 34.35
CA HIS A 6 9.13 16.47 35.36
C HIS A 6 8.97 15.78 36.72
N GLN A 7 9.83 16.10 37.70
CA GLN A 7 9.89 15.41 39.00
C GLN A 7 8.53 15.28 39.70
N ASN A 8 7.65 16.30 39.62
CA ASN A 8 6.33 16.26 40.27
C ASN A 8 5.31 15.33 39.59
N TRP A 9 5.67 14.68 38.49
CA TRP A 9 4.91 13.53 37.97
C TRP A 9 5.16 12.29 38.83
N LEU A 10 6.34 12.16 39.44
CA LEU A 10 6.68 11.00 40.26
C LEU A 10 6.07 11.08 41.67
N GLY A 11 5.78 9.92 42.24
CA GLY A 11 5.30 9.81 43.63
C GLY A 11 3.83 10.19 43.81
N LYS A 12 3.47 10.61 45.03
CA LYS A 12 2.08 10.93 45.40
C LYS A 12 1.71 12.33 44.91
N LEU A 13 0.65 12.41 44.11
CA LEU A 13 0.07 13.68 43.65
C LEU A 13 -0.93 14.23 44.67
N PRO A 14 -0.67 15.39 45.32
CA PRO A 14 -1.61 15.97 46.27
C PRO A 14 -2.95 16.28 45.61
N LYS A 15 -4.02 15.64 46.09
CA LYS A 15 -5.39 15.74 45.51
C LYS A 15 -5.45 15.44 44.01
N GLY A 16 -4.47 14.70 43.47
CA GLY A 16 -4.38 14.37 42.05
C GLY A 16 -3.88 15.49 41.14
N TYR A 17 -3.33 16.58 41.67
CA TYR A 17 -2.78 17.66 40.84
C TYR A 17 -1.29 17.44 40.54
N ILE A 18 -0.93 17.56 39.26
CA ILE A 18 0.45 17.68 38.83
C ILE A 18 0.81 19.16 38.92
N ARG A 19 1.57 19.52 39.96
CA ARG A 19 2.06 20.90 40.10
C ARG A 19 3.22 21.12 39.15
N PHE A 20 3.11 22.11 38.28
CA PHE A 20 4.17 22.44 37.34
C PHE A 20 5.50 22.67 38.05
N ARG A 21 6.56 22.10 37.49
CA ARG A 21 7.95 22.36 37.90
C ARG A 21 8.85 22.30 36.68
N LYS A 22 9.72 23.30 36.54
CA LYS A 22 10.76 23.31 35.49
C LYS A 22 11.71 22.11 35.62
N GLY A 23 12.19 21.63 34.48
CA GLY A 23 13.09 20.48 34.36
C GLY A 23 12.40 19.28 33.73
N VAL A 24 13.18 18.39 33.12
CA VAL A 24 12.68 17.23 32.38
C VAL A 24 13.39 15.99 32.89
N ILE A 25 12.62 14.97 33.26
CA ILE A 25 13.15 13.67 33.68
C ILE A 25 12.89 12.56 32.65
N GLY A 26 12.08 12.85 31.63
CA GLY A 26 11.77 11.92 30.55
C GLY A 26 10.62 12.42 29.66
N THR A 27 10.15 11.54 28.78
CA THR A 27 8.95 11.75 27.97
C THR A 27 7.96 10.62 28.23
N HIS A 28 6.66 10.91 28.14
CA HIS A 28 5.62 9.92 28.40
C HIS A 28 4.35 10.19 27.60
N ALA A 29 3.56 9.15 27.36
CA ALA A 29 2.30 9.21 26.64
C ALA A 29 1.11 8.77 27.51
N PHE A 30 0.00 9.50 27.39
CA PHE A 30 -1.22 9.32 28.17
C PHE A 30 -2.46 9.81 27.40
N VAL A 31 -3.64 9.56 27.98
CA VAL A 31 -4.94 9.94 27.41
C VAL A 31 -5.48 11.16 28.14
N LEU A 32 -5.98 12.16 27.40
CA LEU A 32 -6.78 13.24 27.98
C LEU A 32 -8.25 12.84 27.92
N LEU A 33 -8.93 12.91 29.05
CA LEU A 33 -10.35 12.55 29.18
C LEU A 33 -11.28 13.77 29.15
N GLY A 34 -10.76 14.93 29.48
CA GLY A 34 -11.53 16.18 29.56
C GLY A 34 -10.65 17.34 30.04
N TYR A 35 -11.29 18.44 30.37
CA TYR A 35 -10.63 19.64 30.88
C TYR A 35 -11.60 20.47 31.75
N ASP A 36 -11.03 21.37 32.54
CA ASP A 36 -11.75 22.41 33.27
C ASP A 36 -11.11 23.80 33.01
N ASP A 37 -11.42 24.79 33.82
CA ASP A 37 -10.87 26.15 33.72
C ASP A 37 -9.38 26.24 34.05
N LYS A 38 -8.76 25.19 34.61
CA LYS A 38 -7.39 25.19 35.13
C LYS A 38 -6.46 24.21 34.42
N GLY A 39 -6.99 23.21 33.74
CA GLY A 39 -6.16 22.22 33.04
C GLY A 39 -6.91 21.03 32.47
N PHE A 40 -6.13 20.06 32.03
CA PHE A 40 -6.63 18.80 31.47
C PHE A 40 -6.74 17.72 32.55
N ILE A 41 -7.76 16.87 32.41
CA ILE A 41 -7.87 15.63 33.18
C ILE A 41 -7.22 14.54 32.32
N LEU A 42 -6.16 13.92 32.82
CA LEU A 42 -5.46 12.84 32.13
C LEU A 42 -5.62 11.52 32.86
N GLN A 43 -5.55 10.44 32.08
CA GLN A 43 -5.46 9.07 32.54
C GLN A 43 -4.08 8.51 32.19
N ASN A 44 -3.36 8.06 33.21
CA ASN A 44 -2.00 7.55 33.10
C ASN A 44 -1.95 6.02 33.20
N SER A 45 -0.80 5.45 32.83
CA SER A 45 -0.51 4.02 32.79
C SER A 45 0.44 3.53 33.89
N TRP A 46 0.69 4.34 34.93
CA TRP A 46 1.60 3.99 36.05
C TRP A 46 0.91 3.24 37.21
N GLY A 47 -0.19 2.55 36.90
CA GLY A 47 -0.94 1.73 37.83
C GLY A 47 -1.91 2.49 38.74
N PRO A 48 -2.73 1.77 39.52
CA PRO A 48 -3.83 2.35 40.30
C PRO A 48 -3.37 3.17 41.51
N ASN A 49 -2.10 3.05 41.91
CA ASN A 49 -1.54 3.79 43.05
C ASN A 49 -1.02 5.18 42.67
N TRP A 50 -1.04 5.52 41.38
CA TRP A 50 -0.60 6.81 40.87
C TRP A 50 -1.80 7.68 40.52
N GLY A 51 -1.81 8.93 40.99
CA GLY A 51 -2.91 9.86 40.74
C GLY A 51 -4.22 9.46 41.43
N PHE A 52 -4.93 10.45 41.97
CA PHE A 52 -6.22 10.26 42.65
C PHE A 52 -7.12 11.48 42.45
N TRP A 53 -7.12 12.03 41.23
CA TRP A 53 -7.98 13.17 40.91
C TRP A 53 -9.45 12.77 41.05
N ASN A 54 -10.21 13.57 41.80
CA ASN A 54 -11.59 13.28 42.16
C ASN A 54 -11.83 11.85 42.71
N LYS A 55 -10.87 11.35 43.52
CA LYS A 55 -10.88 10.00 44.11
C LYS A 55 -10.84 8.85 43.08
N GLN A 56 -10.48 9.12 41.83
CA GLN A 56 -10.32 8.08 40.80
C GLN A 56 -8.84 7.72 40.62
N PRO A 57 -8.46 6.44 40.81
CA PRO A 57 -7.07 5.99 40.66
C PRO A 57 -6.61 6.12 39.20
N GLY A 58 -5.34 6.46 38.98
CA GLY A 58 -4.77 6.61 37.64
C GLY A 58 -5.08 7.95 36.97
N LEU A 59 -5.93 8.79 37.59
CA LEU A 59 -6.28 10.11 37.07
C LEU A 59 -5.50 11.24 37.74
N ALA A 60 -5.14 12.22 36.94
CA ALA A 60 -4.48 13.43 37.41
C ALA A 60 -4.99 14.67 36.66
N HIS A 61 -4.85 15.83 37.30
CA HIS A 61 -5.08 17.13 36.69
C HIS A 61 -3.75 17.75 36.30
N TRP A 62 -3.62 18.08 35.02
CA TRP A 62 -2.43 18.63 34.38
C TRP A 62 -2.71 20.07 33.96
N SER A 63 -2.06 21.02 34.64
CA SER A 63 -2.31 22.45 34.44
C SER A 63 -1.99 22.90 33.02
N TYR A 64 -2.70 23.92 32.52
CA TYR A 64 -2.41 24.50 31.20
C TYR A 64 -1.00 25.08 31.07
N GLU A 65 -0.42 25.60 32.17
CA GLU A 65 0.96 26.11 32.19
C GLU A 65 1.97 24.98 31.91
N ASP A 66 1.84 23.87 32.63
CA ASP A 66 2.66 22.66 32.40
C ASP A 66 2.45 22.09 30.99
N TRP A 67 1.20 22.04 30.52
CA TRP A 67 0.90 21.61 29.15
C TRP A 67 1.57 22.48 28.08
N ALA A 68 1.46 23.80 28.18
CA ALA A 68 2.00 24.72 27.19
C ALA A 68 3.53 24.58 27.05
N GLU A 69 4.23 24.30 28.15
CA GLU A 69 5.69 24.12 28.16
C GLU A 69 6.12 22.72 27.68
N ASN A 70 5.36 21.68 28.02
CA ASN A 70 5.84 20.30 27.94
C ASN A 70 5.19 19.42 26.87
N ILE A 71 4.14 19.90 26.18
CA ILE A 71 3.48 19.12 25.12
C ILE A 71 4.43 18.77 23.98
N LEU A 72 4.35 17.53 23.48
CA LEU A 72 5.09 17.07 22.30
C LEU A 72 4.15 16.80 21.12
N ASP A 73 3.13 15.95 21.31
CA ASP A 73 2.13 15.66 20.28
C ASP A 73 0.74 15.35 20.85
N THR A 74 -0.30 15.53 20.02
CA THR A 74 -1.70 15.28 20.39
C THR A 74 -2.42 14.58 19.24
N TRP A 75 -3.19 13.54 19.60
CA TRP A 75 -3.99 12.75 18.68
C TRP A 75 -5.45 12.78 19.15
N VAL A 76 -6.37 13.03 18.23
CA VAL A 76 -7.82 13.05 18.53
C VAL A 76 -8.45 11.77 17.99
N LEU A 77 -9.05 11.00 18.90
CA LEU A 77 -9.85 9.82 18.56
C LEU A 77 -11.32 10.23 18.51
N ARG A 78 -11.98 9.99 17.38
CA ARG A 78 -13.43 10.18 17.25
C ARG A 78 -14.06 8.86 16.82
N LEU A 79 -15.12 8.46 17.52
CA LEU A 79 -15.97 7.38 17.05
C LEU A 79 -16.61 7.80 15.72
N ALA A 80 -16.31 7.06 14.65
CA ALA A 80 -17.01 7.24 13.40
C ALA A 80 -18.47 6.82 13.58
N PRO A 81 -19.46 7.61 13.11
CA PRO A 81 -20.85 7.17 13.09
C PRO A 81 -20.96 5.83 12.36
N ARG A 82 -21.78 4.91 12.87
CA ARG A 82 -22.12 3.70 12.12
C ARG A 82 -22.93 4.12 10.91
N ALA A 83 -22.27 4.18 9.76
CA ALA A 83 -22.86 4.73 8.56
C ALA A 83 -22.62 3.78 7.38
N PRO A 84 -23.37 2.66 7.32
CA PRO A 84 -23.38 1.76 6.18
C PRO A 84 -23.84 2.57 4.96
N GLY A 85 -22.94 2.82 4.01
CA GLY A 85 -23.20 3.61 2.81
C GLY A 85 -22.52 4.99 2.76
N THR A 86 -22.06 5.56 3.89
CA THR A 86 -21.30 6.83 3.86
C THR A 86 -19.79 6.63 3.73
N LEU A 87 -19.34 5.38 3.89
CA LEU A 87 -17.98 4.95 3.58
C LEU A 87 -17.59 5.16 2.10
N ASP A 88 -18.51 5.57 1.22
CA ASP A 88 -18.24 5.99 -0.16
C ASP A 88 -18.58 7.46 -0.46
N LEU A 89 -19.17 8.21 0.47
CA LEU A 89 -19.56 9.61 0.24
C LEU A 89 -18.37 10.56 0.40
N ARG A 90 -17.98 11.24 -0.67
CA ARG A 90 -16.94 12.29 -0.64
C ARG A 90 -17.57 13.66 -0.35
N ALA A 91 -16.96 14.42 0.55
CA ALA A 91 -17.21 15.86 0.62
C ALA A 91 -16.76 16.48 -0.71
N ARG A 92 -17.64 17.23 -1.37
CA ARG A 92 -17.34 17.91 -2.63
C ARG A 92 -16.50 19.15 -2.28
N GLY A 93 -15.19 19.09 -2.51
CA GLY A 93 -14.32 20.26 -2.42
C GLY A 93 -14.54 21.20 -3.61
N THR A 94 -14.26 22.49 -3.44
CA THR A 94 -14.40 23.54 -4.48
C THR A 94 -13.26 23.57 -5.51
N THR A 95 -12.30 22.64 -5.43
CA THR A 95 -11.19 22.52 -6.38
C THR A 95 -11.40 21.34 -7.33
N ALA A 96 -10.92 21.51 -8.57
CA ALA A 96 -11.07 20.56 -9.68
C ALA A 96 -10.80 19.10 -9.29
N PRO A 97 -11.46 18.12 -9.93
CA PRO A 97 -11.34 16.71 -9.57
C PRO A 97 -9.92 16.21 -9.79
N SER A 98 -9.11 16.20 -8.75
CA SER A 98 -7.98 15.28 -8.66
C SER A 98 -8.55 13.86 -8.57
N PRO A 99 -7.99 12.84 -9.26
CA PRO A 99 -8.38 11.45 -9.06
C PRO A 99 -8.09 11.09 -7.60
N ALA A 100 -9.10 11.27 -6.75
CA ALA A 100 -8.87 11.18 -5.33
C ALA A 100 -8.48 9.75 -4.96
N ARG A 101 -7.43 9.64 -4.13
CA ARG A 101 -6.91 8.38 -3.61
C ARG A 101 -8.06 7.45 -3.19
N PRO A 102 -8.04 6.17 -3.60
CA PRO A 102 -8.98 5.17 -3.13
C PRO A 102 -8.94 5.10 -1.61
N ARG A 103 -10.10 4.88 -0.98
CA ARG A 103 -10.14 4.66 0.46
C ARG A 103 -9.44 3.34 0.75
N ARG A 104 -8.68 3.28 1.85
CA ARG A 104 -8.02 2.04 2.27
C ARG A 104 -9.02 0.88 2.41
N SER A 105 -10.25 1.17 2.83
CA SER A 105 -11.33 0.19 2.93
C SER A 105 -11.75 -0.44 1.59
N SER A 106 -11.53 0.21 0.45
CA SER A 106 -11.89 -0.35 -0.87
C SER A 106 -10.88 -1.35 -1.41
N ILE A 107 -9.68 -1.42 -0.81
CA ILE A 107 -8.59 -2.32 -1.22
C ILE A 107 -8.18 -3.30 -0.12
N LEU A 108 -8.70 -3.13 1.11
CA LEU A 108 -8.43 -4.01 2.24
C LEU A 108 -8.87 -5.44 1.92
N GLY A 109 -8.03 -6.42 2.26
CA GLY A 109 -8.24 -7.84 1.94
C GLY A 109 -7.89 -8.23 0.50
N HIS A 110 -7.45 -7.28 -0.32
CA HIS A 110 -7.07 -7.51 -1.71
C HIS A 110 -5.63 -7.12 -2.04
N VAL A 111 -4.84 -6.66 -1.06
CA VAL A 111 -3.51 -6.13 -1.32
C VAL A 111 -2.51 -6.48 -0.24
N VAL A 112 -1.27 -6.73 -0.65
CA VAL A 112 -0.10 -6.83 0.22
C VAL A 112 1.12 -6.24 -0.48
N GLN A 113 2.06 -5.69 0.29
CA GLN A 113 3.39 -5.33 -0.19
C GLN A 113 4.42 -6.32 0.37
N THR A 114 5.34 -6.73 -0.48
CA THR A 114 6.48 -7.58 -0.11
C THR A 114 7.78 -6.94 -0.58
N GLU A 115 8.87 -7.26 0.09
CA GLU A 115 10.22 -6.83 -0.25
C GLU A 115 11.17 -8.02 -0.11
N ALA A 116 12.45 -7.84 -0.42
CA ALA A 116 13.47 -8.89 -0.27
C ALA A 116 13.53 -9.49 1.15
N HIS A 117 13.16 -8.69 2.16
CA HIS A 117 13.20 -9.06 3.58
C HIS A 117 11.87 -9.62 4.12
N GLY A 118 10.87 -9.85 3.26
CA GLY A 118 9.58 -10.42 3.65
C GLY A 118 8.39 -9.50 3.43
N ILE A 119 7.28 -9.82 4.10
CA ILE A 119 6.04 -9.06 4.03
C ILE A 119 6.16 -7.74 4.81
N VAL A 120 5.86 -6.63 4.15
CA VAL A 120 5.90 -5.31 4.78
C VAL A 120 4.80 -5.23 5.83
N ARG A 121 5.15 -4.86 7.08
CA ARG A 121 4.20 -4.95 8.21
C ARG A 121 3.25 -3.76 8.33
N SER A 122 3.60 -2.63 7.71
CA SER A 122 2.84 -1.39 7.77
C SER A 122 2.99 -0.57 6.50
N GLY A 123 1.91 0.05 6.02
CA GLY A 123 1.97 0.97 4.88
C GLY A 123 0.63 1.09 4.16
N GLY A 124 0.54 2.00 3.18
CA GLY A 124 -0.68 2.24 2.39
C GLY A 124 -1.23 1.00 1.68
N LEU A 125 -0.32 0.16 1.16
CA LEU A 125 -0.60 -1.06 0.40
C LEU A 125 -0.30 -2.34 1.18
N SER A 126 0.19 -2.24 2.42
CA SER A 126 0.41 -3.40 3.27
C SER A 126 -0.29 -3.25 4.61
N PRO A 127 -1.45 -3.91 4.79
CA PRO A 127 -2.08 -4.02 6.10
C PRO A 127 -1.39 -5.05 7.02
N GLY A 128 -0.34 -5.71 6.54
CA GLY A 128 0.47 -6.68 7.29
C GLY A 128 -0.14 -8.08 7.35
N LEU A 129 0.59 -8.99 8.01
CA LEU A 129 0.27 -10.42 8.10
C LEU A 129 -1.11 -10.72 8.69
N ALA A 130 -1.56 -9.94 9.67
CA ALA A 130 -2.86 -10.15 10.31
C ALA A 130 -4.01 -10.03 9.29
N SER A 131 -3.98 -9.00 8.45
CA SER A 131 -5.01 -8.78 7.43
C SER A 131 -4.94 -9.80 6.29
N LEU A 132 -3.75 -10.30 5.98
CA LEU A 132 -3.57 -11.42 5.06
C LEU A 132 -4.25 -12.69 5.61
N ARG A 133 -4.04 -13.00 6.88
CA ARG A 133 -4.68 -14.13 7.55
C ARG A 133 -6.20 -13.98 7.62
N GLU A 134 -6.70 -12.78 7.94
CA GLU A 134 -8.14 -12.49 7.89
C GLU A 134 -8.73 -12.78 6.50
N THR A 135 -7.99 -12.48 5.44
CA THR A 135 -8.39 -12.78 4.06
C THR A 135 -8.43 -14.30 3.82
N ALA A 136 -7.41 -15.04 4.26
CA ALA A 136 -7.38 -16.49 4.15
C ALA A 136 -8.57 -17.15 4.88
N VAL A 137 -8.84 -16.71 6.12
CA VAL A 137 -9.98 -17.16 6.92
C VAL A 137 -11.30 -16.81 6.22
N PHE A 138 -11.44 -15.59 5.70
CA PHE A 138 -12.63 -15.20 4.95
C PHE A 138 -12.86 -16.12 3.75
N LEU A 139 -11.82 -16.41 2.95
CA LEU A 139 -11.93 -17.28 1.78
C LEU A 139 -12.32 -18.71 2.12
N ALA A 140 -11.92 -19.21 3.29
CA ALA A 140 -12.27 -20.56 3.74
C ALA A 140 -13.69 -20.67 4.31
N ASN A 141 -14.31 -19.56 4.71
CA ASN A 141 -15.50 -19.58 5.55
C ASN A 141 -16.71 -18.86 4.95
N LYS A 142 -17.89 -19.26 5.46
CA LYS A 142 -19.15 -18.54 5.31
C LYS A 142 -19.54 -17.98 6.67
N VAL A 143 -19.52 -16.66 6.80
CA VAL A 143 -19.82 -15.97 8.06
C VAL A 143 -21.23 -15.38 8.00
N GLU A 144 -22.11 -15.93 8.81
CA GLU A 144 -23.47 -15.44 9.01
C GLU A 144 -23.48 -14.50 10.22
N MET A 145 -24.01 -13.28 10.03
CA MET A 145 -24.07 -12.26 11.08
C MET A 145 -25.53 -11.82 11.21
N PRO A 146 -26.14 -11.87 12.41
CA PRO A 146 -27.51 -11.44 12.62
C PRO A 146 -27.76 -10.01 12.11
N GLY A 147 -28.79 -9.84 11.28
CA GLY A 147 -29.17 -8.54 10.70
C GLY A 147 -28.22 -8.00 9.62
N GLN A 148 -27.29 -8.81 9.09
CA GLN A 148 -26.40 -8.43 7.99
C GLN A 148 -26.41 -9.47 6.88
N LYS A 149 -26.05 -9.04 5.65
CA LYS A 149 -25.83 -9.97 4.55
C LYS A 149 -24.70 -10.93 4.91
N THR A 150 -24.96 -12.22 4.73
CA THR A 150 -23.97 -13.28 4.87
C THR A 150 -22.74 -12.99 4.03
N ARG A 151 -21.57 -13.09 4.66
CA ARG A 151 -20.29 -12.96 4.00
C ARG A 151 -19.78 -14.34 3.66
N ASP A 152 -19.98 -14.72 2.41
CA ASP A 152 -19.57 -16.03 1.90
C ASP A 152 -18.29 -15.87 1.06
N GLY A 153 -17.15 -16.30 1.60
CA GLY A 153 -15.91 -16.40 0.86
C GLY A 153 -15.78 -17.73 0.11
N THR A 154 -16.52 -18.76 0.53
CA THR A 154 -16.48 -20.09 -0.09
C THR A 154 -16.91 -20.06 -1.57
N LYS A 155 -17.79 -19.12 -1.92
CA LYS A 155 -18.28 -18.87 -3.29
C LYS A 155 -17.18 -18.58 -4.32
N TYR A 156 -15.98 -18.16 -3.90
CA TYR A 156 -14.89 -17.78 -4.80
C TYR A 156 -14.03 -18.99 -5.17
N THR A 157 -14.42 -19.77 -6.17
CA THR A 157 -13.73 -21.02 -6.55
C THR A 157 -12.30 -20.83 -7.06
N ASP A 158 -11.96 -19.61 -7.47
CA ASP A 158 -10.71 -19.28 -8.13
C ASP A 158 -10.12 -18.00 -7.52
N ILE A 159 -8.79 -17.91 -7.53
CA ILE A 159 -8.03 -16.75 -7.06
C ILE A 159 -7.21 -16.19 -8.22
N ALA A 160 -7.31 -14.89 -8.46
CA ALA A 160 -6.47 -14.17 -9.42
C ALA A 160 -5.38 -13.39 -8.67
N ILE A 161 -4.13 -13.81 -8.82
CA ILE A 161 -2.96 -13.18 -8.20
C ILE A 161 -2.35 -12.20 -9.18
N PHE A 162 -2.41 -10.92 -8.85
CA PHE A 162 -1.80 -9.84 -9.64
C PHE A 162 -0.46 -9.45 -9.06
N LEU A 163 0.60 -9.64 -9.84
CA LEU A 163 1.96 -9.23 -9.53
C LEU A 163 2.24 -7.95 -10.33
N HIS A 164 2.34 -6.84 -9.61
CA HIS A 164 2.38 -5.50 -10.21
C HIS A 164 3.79 -5.08 -10.61
N ASP A 165 3.84 -4.13 -11.54
CA ASP A 165 5.06 -3.40 -11.82
C ASP A 165 5.40 -2.48 -10.62
N PRO A 166 6.59 -2.61 -10.01
CA PRO A 166 6.97 -1.78 -8.87
C PRO A 166 7.29 -0.33 -9.26
N LEU A 167 7.41 -0.02 -10.55
CA LEU A 167 7.63 1.34 -11.06
C LEU A 167 6.34 2.13 -11.23
N LEU A 168 5.18 1.57 -10.84
CA LEU A 168 3.91 2.30 -10.81
C LEU A 168 3.97 3.48 -9.83
N ASP A 169 3.25 4.55 -10.18
CA ASP A 169 3.26 5.77 -9.38
C ASP A 169 2.52 5.63 -8.05
N ALA A 170 2.82 6.51 -7.08
CA ALA A 170 2.36 6.35 -5.70
C ALA A 170 0.85 6.06 -5.51
N ASP A 171 -0.02 6.65 -6.34
CA ASP A 171 -1.48 6.53 -6.20
C ASP A 171 -2.11 5.52 -7.18
N GLU A 172 -1.38 5.10 -8.21
CA GLU A 172 -1.87 4.18 -9.25
C GLU A 172 -2.15 2.76 -8.75
N PRO A 173 -1.28 2.12 -7.92
CA PRO A 173 -1.52 0.82 -7.31
C PRO A 173 -2.91 0.68 -6.69
N ALA A 174 -3.29 1.63 -5.83
CA ALA A 174 -4.56 1.58 -5.13
C ALA A 174 -5.73 1.72 -6.11
N GLN A 175 -5.58 2.57 -7.14
CA GLN A 175 -6.65 2.81 -8.11
C GLN A 175 -6.84 1.60 -9.03
N LEU A 176 -5.75 0.96 -9.43
CA LEU A 176 -5.75 -0.26 -10.24
C LEU A 176 -6.35 -1.43 -9.47
N VAL A 177 -6.00 -1.61 -8.18
CA VAL A 177 -6.67 -2.58 -7.30
C VAL A 177 -8.17 -2.32 -7.29
N LYS A 178 -8.60 -1.08 -7.02
CA LYS A 178 -10.02 -0.73 -6.98
C LYS A 178 -10.74 -1.05 -8.30
N ALA A 179 -10.11 -0.78 -9.44
CA ALA A 179 -10.69 -1.02 -10.76
C ALA A 179 -10.88 -2.52 -11.06
N LEU A 180 -10.00 -3.38 -10.52
CA LEU A 180 -10.00 -4.82 -10.80
C LEU A 180 -10.79 -5.65 -9.78
N VAL A 181 -11.01 -5.15 -8.55
CA VAL A 181 -11.69 -5.93 -7.49
C VAL A 181 -13.10 -6.38 -7.90
N GLU A 182 -13.96 -5.44 -8.29
CA GLU A 182 -15.38 -5.74 -8.55
C GLU A 182 -15.62 -6.57 -9.82
N PRO A 183 -14.97 -6.31 -10.97
CA PRO A 183 -15.13 -7.14 -12.16
C PRO A 183 -14.81 -8.62 -11.93
N PHE A 184 -13.75 -8.93 -11.18
CA PHE A 184 -13.35 -10.31 -10.89
C PHE A 184 -14.30 -10.98 -9.89
N LYS A 185 -14.70 -10.26 -8.83
CA LYS A 185 -15.67 -10.78 -7.85
C LYS A 185 -17.00 -11.15 -8.48
N LYS A 186 -17.48 -10.39 -9.48
CA LYS A 186 -18.69 -10.72 -10.24
C LYS A 186 -18.60 -12.07 -10.95
N GLN A 187 -17.40 -12.47 -11.37
CA GLN A 187 -17.11 -13.76 -11.99
C GLN A 187 -16.76 -14.87 -10.99
N LYS A 188 -16.98 -14.64 -9.70
CA LYS A 188 -16.60 -15.54 -8.60
C LYS A 188 -15.10 -15.87 -8.56
N ILE A 189 -14.27 -14.94 -9.04
CA ILE A 189 -12.81 -15.00 -8.93
C ILE A 189 -12.41 -13.99 -7.85
N TYR A 190 -11.63 -14.41 -6.86
CA TYR A 190 -11.12 -13.49 -5.84
C TYR A 190 -9.81 -12.85 -6.31
N PRO A 191 -9.77 -11.52 -6.56
CA PRO A 191 -8.55 -10.86 -6.96
C PRO A 191 -7.69 -10.53 -5.73
N PHE A 192 -6.39 -10.79 -5.81
CA PHE A 192 -5.43 -10.44 -4.78
C PHE A 192 -4.16 -9.87 -5.41
N HIS A 193 -3.69 -8.74 -4.90
CA HIS A 193 -2.67 -7.90 -5.52
C HIS A 193 -1.41 -7.88 -4.66
N ILE A 194 -0.26 -8.16 -5.25
CA ILE A 194 1.04 -8.19 -4.58
C ILE A 194 1.94 -7.17 -5.25
N PHE A 195 2.44 -6.24 -4.45
CA PHE A 195 3.40 -5.23 -4.86
C PHE A 195 4.76 -5.61 -4.28
N HIS A 196 5.69 -6.08 -5.11
CA HIS A 196 7.00 -6.51 -4.67
C HIS A 196 8.09 -5.55 -5.15
N GLY A 197 9.00 -5.13 -4.28
CA GLY A 197 10.13 -4.28 -4.67
C GLY A 197 9.77 -2.80 -4.79
N LEU A 198 8.66 -2.37 -4.20
CA LEU A 198 8.16 -0.99 -4.31
C LEU A 198 9.11 -0.01 -3.60
N ASP A 199 9.73 -0.42 -2.48
CA ASP A 199 10.67 0.44 -1.77
C ASP A 199 12.01 0.57 -2.51
N ALA A 200 12.47 -0.50 -3.18
CA ALA A 200 13.63 -0.44 -4.08
C ALA A 200 13.35 0.50 -5.28
N ALA A 201 12.17 0.40 -5.88
CA ALA A 201 11.73 1.31 -6.93
C ALA A 201 11.67 2.76 -6.44
N ARG A 202 11.08 3.02 -5.26
CA ARG A 202 11.05 4.38 -4.65
C ARG A 202 12.44 4.95 -4.41
N SER A 203 13.41 4.11 -4.06
CA SER A 203 14.80 4.54 -3.89
C SER A 203 15.42 5.00 -5.20
N PHE A 204 15.16 4.29 -6.32
CA PHE A 204 15.52 4.75 -7.66
C PHE A 204 14.84 6.08 -8.00
N MET A 205 13.54 6.21 -7.71
CA MET A 205 12.79 7.43 -7.97
C MET A 205 13.35 8.63 -7.21
N ALA A 206 13.63 8.49 -5.92
CA ALA A 206 14.21 9.54 -5.09
C ALA A 206 15.59 9.98 -5.63
N ARG A 207 16.39 9.04 -6.15
CA ARG A 207 17.66 9.36 -6.82
C ARG A 207 17.42 10.21 -8.06
N MET A 208 16.47 9.83 -8.93
CA MET A 208 16.19 10.59 -10.16
C MET A 208 15.60 11.98 -9.87
N GLU A 209 14.81 12.14 -8.81
CA GLU A 209 14.35 13.45 -8.33
C GLU A 209 15.52 14.33 -7.85
N HIS A 210 16.51 13.74 -7.19
CA HIS A 210 17.72 14.46 -6.81
C HIS A 210 18.56 14.86 -8.03
N GLU A 211 18.71 13.97 -9.01
CA GLU A 211 19.39 14.28 -10.29
C GLU A 211 18.69 15.43 -11.02
N ALA A 212 17.35 15.41 -11.07
CA ALA A 212 16.57 16.47 -11.70
C ALA A 212 16.83 17.84 -11.04
N ARG A 213 16.73 17.91 -9.72
CA ARG A 213 16.99 19.15 -8.95
C ARG A 213 18.42 19.64 -9.15
N SER A 214 19.39 18.75 -9.03
CA SER A 214 20.81 19.09 -9.17
C SER A 214 21.13 19.61 -10.58
N ALA A 215 20.53 19.02 -11.62
CA ALA A 215 20.72 19.46 -12.99
C ALA A 215 20.10 20.84 -13.23
N THR A 216 18.90 21.10 -12.70
CA THR A 216 18.25 22.42 -12.76
C THR A 216 19.09 23.49 -12.07
N GLU A 217 19.59 23.21 -10.86
CA GLU A 217 20.39 24.17 -10.08
C GLU A 217 21.74 24.50 -10.75
N ARG A 218 22.38 23.52 -11.39
CA ARG A 218 23.73 23.68 -11.96
C ARG A 218 23.74 24.20 -13.39
N TYR A 219 22.78 23.76 -14.21
CA TYR A 219 22.85 23.95 -15.66
C TYR A 219 21.70 24.79 -16.22
N GLN A 220 20.73 25.21 -15.40
CA GLN A 220 19.59 26.05 -15.81
C GLN A 220 18.83 25.50 -17.03
N LEU A 221 18.71 24.18 -17.12
CA LEU A 221 18.11 23.48 -18.26
C LEU A 221 16.61 23.82 -18.43
N SER A 222 16.16 23.92 -19.68
CA SER A 222 14.73 23.91 -20.01
C SER A 222 14.09 22.54 -19.71
N GLY A 223 12.76 22.45 -19.75
CA GLY A 223 12.03 21.20 -19.49
C GLY A 223 12.35 20.06 -20.45
N GLU A 224 12.58 20.38 -21.73
CA GLU A 224 12.95 19.39 -22.75
C GLU A 224 14.39 18.91 -22.56
N GLU A 225 15.30 19.82 -22.26
CA GLU A 225 16.71 19.49 -21.98
C GLU A 225 16.85 18.66 -20.71
N LEU A 226 16.10 19.01 -19.66
CA LEU A 226 16.06 18.23 -18.42
C LEU A 226 15.45 16.84 -18.67
N THR A 227 14.41 16.73 -19.49
CA THR A 227 13.87 15.43 -19.90
C THR A 227 14.93 14.58 -20.61
N ARG A 228 15.65 15.17 -21.57
CA ARG A 228 16.73 14.49 -22.31
C ARG A 228 17.87 14.07 -21.38
N TRP A 229 18.23 14.92 -20.42
CA TRP A 229 19.22 14.63 -19.39
C TRP A 229 18.82 13.43 -18.52
N LEU A 230 17.58 13.41 -18.02
CA LEU A 230 17.05 12.32 -17.21
C LEU A 230 16.98 11.02 -18.00
N ASN A 231 16.53 11.06 -19.26
CA ASN A 231 16.55 9.90 -20.17
C ASN A 231 17.96 9.33 -20.36
N ALA A 232 18.99 10.19 -20.48
CA ALA A 232 20.37 9.75 -20.62
C ALA A 232 20.95 9.15 -19.33
N ARG A 233 20.42 9.52 -18.15
CA ARG A 233 20.89 9.03 -16.84
C ARG A 233 20.13 7.83 -16.31
N ALA A 234 18.84 7.73 -16.60
CA ALA A 234 17.96 6.69 -16.09
C ALA A 234 18.49 5.26 -16.36
N PRO A 235 19.05 4.90 -17.52
CA PRO A 235 19.58 3.56 -17.74
C PRO A 235 20.76 3.24 -16.82
N THR A 236 21.71 4.16 -16.66
CA THR A 236 22.88 3.95 -15.81
C THR A 236 22.52 3.91 -14.32
N ALA A 237 21.65 4.82 -13.87
CA ALA A 237 21.20 4.86 -12.48
C ALA A 237 20.23 3.71 -12.15
N GLY A 238 19.45 3.26 -13.14
CA GLY A 238 18.40 2.27 -12.99
C GLY A 238 18.87 0.83 -13.14
N ALA A 239 19.91 0.55 -13.94
CA ALA A 239 20.36 -0.81 -14.23
C ALA A 239 20.63 -1.64 -12.96
N SER A 240 21.35 -1.09 -11.99
CA SER A 240 21.65 -1.80 -10.73
C SER A 240 20.40 -2.03 -9.89
N ILE A 241 19.48 -1.06 -9.84
CA ILE A 241 18.24 -1.19 -9.05
C ILE A 241 17.26 -2.15 -9.72
N LEU A 242 17.15 -2.12 -11.04
CA LEU A 242 16.38 -3.10 -11.80
C LEU A 242 16.94 -4.51 -11.62
N SER A 243 18.26 -4.67 -11.67
CA SER A 243 18.89 -5.96 -11.41
C SER A 243 18.58 -6.47 -9.99
N LEU A 244 18.61 -5.57 -9.00
CA LEU A 244 18.23 -5.89 -7.62
C LEU A 244 16.75 -6.29 -7.51
N ILE A 245 15.84 -5.51 -8.12
CA ILE A 245 14.39 -5.78 -8.12
C ILE A 245 14.11 -7.13 -8.78
N SER A 246 14.72 -7.40 -9.95
CA SER A 246 14.55 -8.65 -10.68
C SER A 246 15.12 -9.86 -9.91
N ALA A 247 16.28 -9.72 -9.27
CA ALA A 247 16.86 -10.78 -8.45
C ALA A 247 15.98 -11.07 -7.22
N SER A 248 15.52 -10.02 -6.54
CA SER A 248 14.58 -10.11 -5.41
C SER A 248 13.26 -10.76 -5.83
N ALA A 249 12.75 -10.39 -7.01
CA ALA A 249 11.55 -10.94 -7.60
C ALA A 249 11.60 -12.47 -7.76
N VAL A 250 12.70 -12.98 -8.33
CA VAL A 250 12.91 -14.42 -8.49
C VAL A 250 12.99 -15.10 -7.11
N ALA A 251 13.78 -14.55 -6.19
CA ALA A 251 13.91 -15.10 -4.84
C ALA A 251 12.59 -15.11 -4.06
N ALA A 252 11.76 -14.08 -4.22
CA ALA A 252 10.48 -13.97 -3.52
C ALA A 252 9.45 -15.02 -3.96
N ALA A 253 9.58 -15.55 -5.19
CA ALA A 253 8.71 -16.60 -5.73
C ALA A 253 9.13 -18.02 -5.32
N GLN A 254 10.38 -18.21 -4.86
CA GLN A 254 10.90 -19.51 -4.41
C GLN A 254 10.25 -19.94 -3.07
N PRO A 255 10.26 -21.25 -2.73
CA PRO A 255 9.84 -21.73 -1.42
C PRO A 255 10.50 -20.95 -0.26
N GLY A 256 9.68 -20.40 0.64
CA GLY A 256 10.14 -19.55 1.75
C GLY A 256 10.38 -18.08 1.37
N GLY A 257 10.27 -17.72 0.10
CA GLY A 257 10.27 -16.34 -0.36
C GLY A 257 8.98 -15.60 0.00
N ALA A 258 9.04 -14.26 0.05
CA ALA A 258 7.93 -13.44 0.55
C ALA A 258 6.62 -13.60 -0.25
N VAL A 259 6.69 -13.77 -1.58
CA VAL A 259 5.49 -13.98 -2.42
C VAL A 259 4.96 -15.39 -2.25
N HIS A 260 5.84 -16.38 -2.13
CA HIS A 260 5.46 -17.74 -1.79
C HIS A 260 4.73 -17.79 -0.43
N GLU A 261 5.27 -17.16 0.61
CA GLU A 261 4.63 -17.08 1.94
C GLU A 261 3.23 -16.45 1.89
N VAL A 262 3.06 -15.39 1.09
CA VAL A 262 1.74 -14.76 0.89
C VAL A 262 0.74 -15.77 0.36
N LEU A 263 1.13 -16.54 -0.65
CA LEU A 263 0.27 -17.53 -1.30
C LEU A 263 0.00 -18.72 -0.38
N SER A 264 1.03 -19.23 0.30
CA SER A 264 0.86 -20.27 1.32
C SER A 264 -0.13 -19.84 2.40
N CYS A 265 -0.04 -18.59 2.88
CA CYS A 265 -0.98 -18.06 3.87
C CYS A 265 -2.40 -17.98 3.32
N LEU A 266 -2.61 -17.40 2.13
CA LEU A 266 -3.93 -17.30 1.51
C LEU A 266 -4.60 -18.66 1.27
N MET A 267 -3.80 -19.66 0.90
CA MET A 267 -4.31 -20.99 0.54
C MET A 267 -4.45 -21.92 1.74
N SER A 268 -3.65 -21.73 2.81
CA SER A 268 -3.59 -22.62 3.97
C SER A 268 -4.97 -22.95 4.55
N GLU A 269 -5.78 -21.94 4.84
CA GLU A 269 -7.11 -22.09 5.42
C GLU A 269 -8.10 -22.75 4.44
N SER A 270 -8.02 -22.42 3.14
CA SER A 270 -8.90 -23.04 2.12
C SER A 270 -8.54 -24.51 1.90
N LEU A 271 -7.25 -24.84 1.86
CA LEU A 271 -6.76 -26.22 1.73
C LEU A 271 -7.14 -27.06 2.96
N ALA A 272 -6.98 -26.51 4.16
CA ALA A 272 -7.41 -27.16 5.40
C ALA A 272 -8.93 -27.42 5.44
N ALA A 273 -9.72 -26.53 4.83
CA ALA A 273 -11.17 -26.68 4.66
C ALA A 273 -11.56 -27.62 3.49
N GLY A 274 -10.61 -28.29 2.83
CA GLY A 274 -10.86 -29.18 1.69
C GLY A 274 -11.24 -28.47 0.39
N GLN A 275 -11.05 -27.15 0.31
CA GLN A 275 -11.38 -26.35 -0.87
C GLN A 275 -10.15 -26.24 -1.77
N ASN A 276 -10.14 -27.00 -2.87
CA ASN A 276 -9.08 -26.91 -3.87
C ASN A 276 -9.38 -25.77 -4.86
N ARG A 277 -8.75 -24.61 -4.64
CA ARG A 277 -8.96 -23.40 -5.45
C ARG A 277 -7.96 -23.32 -6.59
N ARG A 278 -8.43 -22.96 -7.79
CA ARG A 278 -7.55 -22.68 -8.93
C ARG A 278 -6.88 -21.32 -8.76
N VAL A 279 -5.57 -21.27 -8.98
CA VAL A 279 -4.81 -20.02 -8.92
C VAL A 279 -4.47 -19.56 -10.33
N HIS A 280 -4.91 -18.36 -10.70
CA HIS A 280 -4.54 -17.69 -11.95
C HIS A 280 -3.49 -16.63 -11.61
N VAL A 281 -2.31 -16.71 -12.22
CA VAL A 281 -1.22 -15.74 -11.98
C VAL A 281 -1.19 -14.74 -13.14
N ILE A 282 -1.18 -13.46 -12.78
CA ILE A 282 -1.15 -12.34 -13.71
C ILE A 282 0.07 -11.47 -13.38
N GLY A 283 1.02 -11.39 -14.32
CA GLY A 283 2.16 -10.48 -14.24
C GLY A 283 1.89 -9.21 -15.05
N LEU A 284 2.08 -8.04 -14.45
CA LEU A 284 1.98 -6.74 -15.14
C LEU A 284 3.37 -6.11 -15.24
N GLY A 285 3.84 -5.78 -16.44
CA GLY A 285 5.15 -5.14 -16.61
C GLY A 285 6.29 -5.97 -16.02
N LEU A 286 7.10 -5.37 -15.15
CA LEU A 286 8.16 -6.08 -14.39
C LEU A 286 7.64 -7.14 -13.41
N GLY A 287 6.37 -7.06 -12.99
CA GLY A 287 5.72 -8.12 -12.20
C GLY A 287 5.65 -9.47 -12.94
N SER A 288 5.85 -9.46 -14.27
CA SER A 288 5.98 -10.66 -15.10
C SER A 288 7.18 -11.54 -14.72
N VAL A 289 8.26 -10.97 -14.18
CA VAL A 289 9.43 -11.73 -13.71
C VAL A 289 9.05 -12.65 -12.55
N ILE A 290 8.32 -12.12 -11.56
CA ILE A 290 7.83 -12.89 -10.41
C ILE A 290 6.76 -13.88 -10.86
N ALA A 291 5.88 -13.45 -11.78
CA ALA A 291 4.80 -14.29 -12.30
C ALA A 291 5.33 -15.54 -12.99
N ASP A 292 6.37 -15.37 -13.80
CA ASP A 292 7.05 -16.47 -14.48
C ASP A 292 7.81 -17.37 -13.49
N ALA A 293 8.55 -16.78 -12.54
CA ALA A 293 9.25 -17.56 -11.52
C ALA A 293 8.30 -18.40 -10.64
N LEU A 294 7.18 -17.82 -10.22
CA LEU A 294 6.14 -18.51 -9.43
C LEU A 294 5.45 -19.62 -10.22
N ALA A 295 5.38 -19.44 -11.53
CA ALA A 295 4.76 -20.34 -12.48
C ALA A 295 5.61 -21.56 -12.84
N GLN A 296 6.90 -21.55 -12.50
CA GLN A 296 7.79 -22.66 -12.83
C GLN A 296 7.35 -23.94 -12.11
N PRO A 297 7.29 -25.08 -12.84
CA PRO A 297 6.92 -26.36 -12.28
C PRO A 297 8.09 -26.89 -11.43
N ASP A 298 8.24 -26.39 -10.21
CA ASP A 298 9.13 -27.00 -9.23
C ASP A 298 8.33 -27.97 -8.35
N GLN A 299 8.87 -29.17 -8.11
CA GLN A 299 8.22 -30.19 -7.29
C GLN A 299 8.06 -29.77 -5.82
N GLN A 300 8.76 -28.72 -5.38
CA GLN A 300 8.63 -28.15 -4.04
C GLN A 300 7.53 -27.07 -3.94
N ASN A 301 7.13 -26.45 -5.06
CA ASN A 301 6.10 -25.41 -5.08
C ASN A 301 4.71 -26.04 -5.16
N GLN A 302 4.05 -26.21 -4.00
CA GLN A 302 2.70 -26.79 -3.90
C GLN A 302 1.57 -25.86 -4.36
N ILE A 303 1.87 -24.80 -5.12
CA ILE A 303 0.86 -23.81 -5.54
C ILE A 303 0.30 -24.24 -6.90
N PRO A 304 -0.96 -24.68 -6.99
CA PRO A 304 -1.58 -25.15 -8.23
C PRO A 304 -1.94 -23.97 -9.14
N VAL A 305 -0.96 -23.52 -9.94
CA VAL A 305 -1.20 -22.44 -10.90
C VAL A 305 -1.91 -22.98 -12.15
N ALA A 306 -3.18 -22.64 -12.30
CA ALA A 306 -4.06 -23.05 -13.39
C ALA A 306 -3.79 -22.28 -14.69
N SER A 307 -3.39 -21.01 -14.63
CA SER A 307 -3.03 -20.23 -15.82
C SER A 307 -1.99 -19.15 -15.53
N LEU A 308 -1.18 -18.82 -16.53
CA LEU A 308 -0.28 -17.67 -16.54
C LEU A 308 -0.73 -16.66 -17.59
N THR A 309 -0.92 -15.41 -17.18
CA THR A 309 -1.16 -14.28 -18.08
C THR A 309 -0.11 -13.21 -17.85
N LEU A 310 0.62 -12.83 -18.89
CA LEU A 310 1.60 -11.75 -18.83
C LEU A 310 1.06 -10.57 -19.63
N VAL A 311 0.93 -9.42 -18.99
CA VAL A 311 0.44 -8.19 -19.60
C VAL A 311 1.60 -7.23 -19.76
N ASP A 312 1.92 -6.92 -21.01
CA ASP A 312 3.06 -6.07 -21.40
C ASP A 312 4.37 -6.46 -20.66
N PRO A 313 4.83 -7.74 -20.78
CA PRO A 313 5.98 -8.23 -20.02
C PRO A 313 7.29 -7.53 -20.37
N VAL A 314 8.12 -7.32 -19.36
CA VAL A 314 9.44 -6.68 -19.48
C VAL A 314 10.55 -7.71 -19.35
N GLY A 315 11.34 -7.88 -20.41
CA GLY A 315 12.60 -8.65 -20.35
C GLY A 315 12.45 -10.13 -20.01
N VAL A 316 11.25 -10.71 -20.18
CA VAL A 316 10.95 -12.12 -19.85
C VAL A 316 10.37 -12.81 -21.09
N ALA A 317 11.05 -13.88 -21.54
CA ALA A 317 10.41 -14.91 -22.35
C ALA A 317 9.80 -15.93 -21.37
N PRO A 318 8.50 -16.23 -21.46
CA PRO A 318 7.84 -17.08 -20.46
C PRO A 318 8.44 -18.49 -20.46
N SER A 319 8.73 -19.03 -19.27
CA SER A 319 9.33 -20.35 -19.09
C SER A 319 8.35 -21.51 -19.34
N ARG A 320 7.06 -21.21 -19.54
CA ARG A 320 5.97 -22.16 -19.81
C ARG A 320 4.91 -21.54 -20.74
N PRO A 321 3.95 -22.32 -21.27
CA PRO A 321 2.83 -21.76 -22.01
C PRO A 321 2.10 -20.69 -21.20
N ALA A 322 2.18 -19.45 -21.68
CA ALA A 322 1.57 -18.28 -21.07
C ALA A 322 0.74 -17.55 -22.12
N THR A 323 -0.40 -16.99 -21.71
CA THR A 323 -1.08 -16.02 -22.56
C THR A 323 -0.41 -14.67 -22.40
N VAL A 324 0.21 -14.17 -23.47
CA VAL A 324 0.81 -12.83 -23.50
C VAL A 324 -0.19 -11.87 -24.12
N ALA A 325 -0.52 -10.80 -23.40
CA ALA A 325 -1.41 -9.74 -23.85
C ALA A 325 -0.65 -8.40 -23.88
N HIS A 326 -0.57 -7.77 -25.05
CA HIS A 326 0.01 -6.44 -25.20
C HIS A 326 -1.12 -5.42 -25.20
N ILE A 327 -1.47 -4.89 -24.02
CA ILE A 327 -2.67 -4.05 -23.84
C ILE A 327 -2.30 -2.58 -23.85
N ALA A 328 -1.21 -2.23 -23.20
CA ALA A 328 -0.76 -0.87 -23.04
C ALA A 328 0.37 -0.51 -24.02
N GLN A 329 0.98 -1.47 -24.74
CA GLN A 329 2.19 -1.21 -25.56
C GLN A 329 3.29 -0.48 -24.78
N VAL A 330 3.27 -0.59 -23.46
CA VAL A 330 4.19 0.03 -22.53
C VAL A 330 5.48 -0.77 -22.65
N GLN A 331 6.40 -0.30 -23.48
CA GLN A 331 7.77 -0.79 -23.44
C GLN A 331 8.38 -0.20 -22.16
N THR A 332 8.28 -0.90 -21.04
CA THR A 332 9.22 -0.73 -19.93
C THR A 332 10.43 -1.58 -20.29
N ASN A 333 11.53 -0.98 -20.75
CA ASN A 333 12.83 -1.64 -20.80
C ASN A 333 13.83 -0.75 -20.05
N ALA A 334 15.07 -1.22 -19.86
CA ALA A 334 16.07 -0.43 -19.15
C ALA A 334 16.31 0.98 -19.76
N ALA A 335 15.94 1.19 -21.03
CA ALA A 335 16.00 2.47 -21.73
C ALA A 335 14.72 3.33 -21.62
N THR A 336 13.61 2.77 -21.15
CA THR A 336 12.30 3.44 -21.05
C THR A 336 11.67 3.26 -19.67
N LEU A 337 12.49 3.38 -18.62
CA LEU A 337 12.00 3.44 -17.26
C LEU A 337 11.08 4.65 -17.10
N TYR A 338 9.92 4.44 -16.49
CA TYR A 338 9.01 5.53 -16.23
C TYR A 338 9.42 6.31 -14.98
N GLY A 339 9.29 7.63 -15.07
CA GLY A 339 9.56 8.57 -13.99
C GLY A 339 8.34 8.77 -13.08
N TYR A 340 8.48 9.61 -12.05
CA TYR A 340 7.40 9.91 -11.11
C TYR A 340 6.26 10.60 -11.88
N ARG A 341 5.05 10.05 -11.80
CA ARG A 341 3.86 10.40 -12.61
C ARG A 341 3.93 9.94 -14.07
N GLY A 342 4.58 8.81 -14.33
CA GLY A 342 4.52 8.09 -15.60
C GLY A 342 5.49 8.55 -16.67
N SER A 343 6.31 9.61 -16.48
CA SER A 343 7.41 9.94 -17.42
C SER A 343 8.42 10.92 -16.83
N TRP A 344 9.67 10.91 -17.35
CA TRP A 344 10.69 11.90 -17.00
C TRP A 344 10.31 13.34 -17.36
N THR A 345 9.46 13.52 -18.37
CA THR A 345 8.90 14.83 -18.73
C THR A 345 8.02 15.40 -17.63
N SER A 346 7.22 14.53 -16.98
CA SER A 346 6.38 14.92 -15.84
C SER A 346 7.24 15.38 -14.66
N LEU A 347 8.32 14.63 -14.37
CA LEU A 347 9.29 14.98 -13.34
C LEU A 347 10.05 16.27 -13.66
N ALA A 348 10.48 16.47 -14.91
CA ALA A 348 11.15 17.68 -15.34
C ALA A 348 10.25 18.92 -15.13
N ARG A 349 8.98 18.82 -15.52
CA ARG A 349 7.99 19.88 -15.34
C ARG A 349 7.75 20.19 -13.86
N SER A 350 7.58 19.17 -13.01
CA SER A 350 7.36 19.41 -11.57
C SER A 350 8.57 20.08 -10.93
N THR A 351 9.78 19.63 -11.26
CA THR A 351 11.04 20.18 -10.75
C THR A 351 11.18 21.66 -11.10
N LEU A 352 10.95 22.04 -12.36
CA LEU A 352 11.07 23.42 -12.82
C LEU A 352 9.98 24.35 -12.26
N SER A 353 8.79 23.82 -11.97
CA SER A 353 7.68 24.61 -11.41
C SER A 353 7.81 24.95 -9.92
N GLY A 354 8.77 24.35 -9.20
CA GLY A 354 8.91 24.50 -7.74
C GLY A 354 7.73 23.97 -6.92
N SER A 355 6.77 23.29 -7.53
CA SER A 355 5.57 22.78 -6.84
C SER A 355 5.83 21.44 -6.15
N ALA A 356 5.63 21.38 -4.83
CA ALA A 356 5.64 20.12 -4.06
C ALA A 356 4.36 19.27 -4.28
N SER A 357 3.36 19.81 -4.98
CA SER A 357 2.11 19.12 -5.32
C SER A 357 1.73 19.36 -6.78
N PRO A 358 1.10 18.37 -7.45
CA PRO A 358 0.80 18.44 -8.86
C PRO A 358 -0.08 19.65 -9.20
N LEU A 359 0.22 20.30 -10.32
CA LEU A 359 -0.88 20.69 -11.21
C LEU A 359 -1.67 19.41 -11.56
N PRO A 360 -3.02 19.44 -11.53
CA PRO A 360 -3.83 18.27 -11.84
C PRO A 360 -3.39 17.69 -13.19
N PRO A 361 -3.52 16.37 -13.41
CA PRO A 361 -3.19 15.76 -14.69
C PRO A 361 -4.11 16.34 -15.76
N GLN A 362 -3.71 17.46 -16.36
CA GLN A 362 -4.35 17.99 -17.56
C GLN A 362 -3.99 17.14 -18.79
N HIS A 363 -2.95 16.32 -18.67
CA HIS A 363 -2.69 15.24 -19.61
C HIS A 363 -3.28 13.94 -19.06
N ARG A 364 -4.14 13.34 -19.89
CA ARG A 364 -4.49 11.92 -19.82
C ARG A 364 -3.20 11.14 -19.53
N LEU A 365 -3.32 10.06 -18.75
CA LEU A 365 -2.35 8.96 -18.81
C LEU A 365 -1.98 8.76 -20.29
N PRO A 366 -0.71 8.45 -20.63
CA PRO A 366 -0.38 8.18 -22.03
C PRO A 366 -1.41 7.17 -22.54
N ALA A 367 -2.01 7.45 -23.71
CA ALA A 367 -3.24 6.83 -24.25
C ALA A 367 -3.22 5.30 -24.38
N ALA A 368 -2.14 4.68 -23.94
CA ALA A 368 -1.85 3.27 -23.84
C ALA A 368 -1.05 3.02 -22.54
N SER A 369 -1.69 3.12 -21.36
CA SER A 369 -1.08 2.73 -20.08
C SER A 369 -1.89 1.62 -19.41
N ILE A 370 -1.24 0.79 -18.60
CA ILE A 370 -1.92 -0.28 -17.83
C ILE A 370 -2.98 0.33 -16.90
N ALA A 371 -2.70 1.49 -16.31
CA ALA A 371 -3.64 2.21 -15.47
C ALA A 371 -4.90 2.65 -16.27
N GLU A 372 -4.72 3.25 -17.45
CA GLU A 372 -5.85 3.65 -18.31
C GLU A 372 -6.69 2.45 -18.76
N ALA A 373 -6.02 1.35 -19.15
CA ALA A 373 -6.68 0.10 -19.50
C ALA A 373 -7.45 -0.51 -18.31
N ALA A 374 -6.97 -0.33 -17.08
CA ALA A 374 -7.70 -0.71 -15.87
C ALA A 374 -8.95 0.15 -15.69
N PHE A 375 -8.86 1.47 -15.87
CA PHE A 375 -9.98 2.40 -15.67
C PHE A 375 -11.10 2.25 -16.70
N ASN A 376 -10.74 2.03 -17.97
CA ASN A 376 -11.73 1.83 -19.03
C ASN A 376 -12.28 0.38 -19.07
N GLY A 377 -11.80 -0.50 -18.18
CA GLY A 377 -12.25 -1.88 -18.04
C GLY A 377 -11.68 -2.86 -19.07
N SER A 378 -10.91 -2.39 -20.07
CA SER A 378 -10.33 -3.25 -21.10
C SER A 378 -9.32 -4.25 -20.53
N LEU A 379 -8.53 -3.86 -19.52
CA LEU A 379 -7.59 -4.75 -18.84
C LEU A 379 -8.32 -5.91 -18.16
N ALA A 380 -9.38 -5.60 -17.41
CA ALA A 380 -10.18 -6.61 -16.73
C ALA A 380 -10.82 -7.58 -17.74
N ALA A 381 -11.40 -7.04 -18.81
CA ALA A 381 -12.04 -7.84 -19.86
C ALA A 381 -11.05 -8.79 -20.55
N ALA A 382 -9.86 -8.30 -20.92
CA ALA A 382 -8.83 -9.09 -21.57
C ALA A 382 -8.33 -10.25 -20.68
N ILE A 383 -8.06 -9.98 -19.40
CA ILE A 383 -7.60 -11.00 -18.46
C ILE A 383 -8.71 -12.03 -18.18
N LEU A 384 -9.94 -11.58 -17.97
CA LEU A 384 -11.08 -12.48 -17.72
C LEU A 384 -11.39 -13.38 -18.93
N ALA A 385 -11.25 -12.87 -20.16
CA ALA A 385 -11.40 -13.66 -21.38
C ALA A 385 -10.34 -14.78 -21.45
N THR A 386 -9.12 -14.51 -20.99
CA THR A 386 -8.05 -15.51 -20.91
C THR A 386 -8.32 -16.57 -19.84
N ILE A 387 -8.72 -16.16 -18.64
CA ILE A 387 -9.10 -17.10 -17.56
C ILE A 387 -10.26 -17.99 -17.99
N THR A 388 -11.26 -17.42 -18.66
CA THR A 388 -12.43 -18.17 -19.15
C THR A 388 -12.02 -19.22 -20.18
N ARG A 389 -11.10 -18.87 -21.10
CA ARG A 389 -10.55 -19.83 -22.08
C ARG A 389 -9.76 -20.97 -21.43
N SER A 390 -9.08 -20.74 -20.31
CA SER A 390 -8.40 -21.82 -19.58
C SER A 390 -9.33 -22.73 -18.77
N ARG A 391 -10.60 -22.34 -18.60
CA ARG A 391 -11.61 -23.15 -17.90
C ARG A 391 -12.39 -24.07 -18.83
N ALA A 392 -12.51 -23.68 -20.10
CA ALA A 392 -13.13 -24.47 -21.17
C ALA A 392 -12.13 -25.52 -21.65
#